data_AF-A0A1W2Q6B9-F1
#
_entry.id   AF-A0A1W2Q6B9-F1
#
_cell.length_a   1.000
_cell.length_b   1.000
_cell.length_c   1.000
_cell.angle_alpha   90.00
_cell.angle_beta   90.00
_cell.angle_gamma   90.00
#
_symmetry.space_group_name_H-M   'P 1'
#
loop_
_entity.id
_entity.type
_entity.pdbx_description
1 polymer ?
#
loop_
_entity_poly.entity_id
_entity_poly.type
_entity_poly.pdbx_seq_one_letter_code
_entity_poly.pdbx_strand_id
1 'polypeptide(L)'
;MAAPVLRSGFPGRRWALAWIDDCSRLRSGSQIGPISNWARRQSSVAQPSLHTAQKPRKGEHKWAAVVGLEIHAQISSNSKLFSGAQVCFAAPPNSLVSYFDASLPGTLPVLNRRCVEAAVMAGLALNCHINKKSLFDRKHYFYSDLPRVS
;
A
#
# COMPACT_ATOMS: atom_id res chain seq x y z
N MET A 1 -5.90 41.05 7.88
CA MET A 1 -4.70 41.24 7.03
C MET A 1 -4.99 40.60 5.68
N ALA A 2 -4.60 41.29 4.61
CA ALA A 2 -5.19 41.22 3.27
C ALA A 2 -5.13 39.86 2.54
N ALA A 3 -6.15 39.61 1.72
CA ALA A 3 -6.21 38.58 0.66
C ALA A 3 -5.83 39.21 -0.71
N PRO A 4 -6.02 38.56 -1.88
CA PRO A 4 -5.57 37.26 -2.41
C PRO A 4 -4.85 37.41 -3.78
N VAL A 5 -4.26 36.35 -4.37
CA VAL A 5 -4.21 36.20 -5.85
C VAL A 5 -4.30 34.72 -6.26
N LEU A 6 -5.36 34.37 -6.98
CA LEU A 6 -5.50 33.15 -7.78
C LEU A 6 -4.74 33.33 -9.12
N ARG A 7 -3.98 32.33 -9.56
CA ARG A 7 -3.69 32.12 -10.98
C ARG A 7 -3.82 30.65 -11.36
N SER A 8 -4.59 30.45 -12.42
CA SER A 8 -4.94 29.22 -13.13
C SER A 8 -3.78 28.63 -13.94
N GLY A 9 -3.71 27.29 -14.05
CA GLY A 9 -2.93 26.60 -15.09
C GLY A 9 -2.73 25.09 -14.85
N PHE A 10 -3.60 24.26 -15.43
CA PHE A 10 -3.38 22.82 -15.72
C PHE A 10 -2.29 22.63 -16.82
N PRO A 11 -1.79 21.42 -17.15
CA PRO A 11 -1.63 20.19 -16.39
C PRO A 11 -0.18 19.62 -16.46
N GLY A 12 0.14 18.71 -15.54
CA GLY A 12 1.17 17.70 -15.78
C GLY A 12 2.60 18.10 -15.43
N ARG A 13 3.00 17.80 -14.19
CA ARG A 13 4.35 17.34 -13.84
C ARG A 13 4.34 16.66 -12.48
N ARG A 14 5.12 15.58 -12.43
CA ARG A 14 5.24 14.60 -11.36
C ARG A 14 5.74 15.26 -10.06
N TRP A 15 5.21 14.79 -8.94
CA TRP A 15 5.72 15.07 -7.61
C TRP A 15 7.15 14.51 -7.49
N ALA A 16 8.14 15.40 -7.47
CA ALA A 16 9.48 15.09 -7.02
C ALA A 16 9.61 15.64 -5.59
N LEU A 17 9.74 14.75 -4.61
CA LEU A 17 10.22 15.11 -3.29
C LEU A 17 11.72 15.43 -3.43
N ALA A 18 12.05 16.71 -3.51
CA ALA A 18 13.43 17.18 -3.42
C ALA A 18 13.71 17.62 -1.99
N TRP A 19 14.68 16.98 -1.35
CA TRP A 19 15.34 17.50 -0.16
C TRP A 19 16.15 18.73 -0.54
N ILE A 20 16.00 19.80 0.23
CA ILE A 20 16.80 21.03 0.12
C ILE A 20 18.05 20.80 0.95
N ASP A 21 19.19 20.67 0.29
CA ASP A 21 20.49 21.01 0.88
C ASP A 21 21.07 22.16 0.06
N ASP A 22 21.27 23.26 0.78
CA ASP A 22 21.73 24.55 0.29
C ASP A 22 23.26 24.55 0.27
N CYS A 23 23.88 24.60 -0.92
CA CYS A 23 25.28 25.02 -1.06
C CYS A 23 25.65 25.30 -2.53
N SER A 24 25.56 26.58 -2.89
CA SER A 24 26.44 27.32 -3.80
C SER A 24 27.14 26.58 -4.95
N ARG A 25 26.91 27.02 -6.20
CA ARG A 25 27.89 27.76 -7.03
C ARG A 25 27.43 27.86 -8.49
N LEU A 26 27.55 29.08 -9.00
CA LEU A 26 27.26 29.59 -10.34
C LEU A 26 27.88 28.77 -11.49
N ARG A 27 27.15 28.61 -12.62
CA ARG A 27 27.51 29.11 -13.97
C ARG A 27 26.51 28.68 -15.07
N SER A 28 25.92 29.69 -15.72
CA SER A 28 25.77 29.92 -17.18
C SER A 28 25.84 28.68 -18.10
N GLY A 29 24.88 28.34 -18.97
CA GLY A 29 24.15 29.19 -19.91
C GLY A 29 24.87 29.26 -21.27
N SER A 30 24.40 28.50 -22.29
CA SER A 30 24.41 28.79 -23.76
C SER A 30 24.27 27.50 -24.60
N GLN A 31 23.16 27.30 -25.33
CA GLN A 31 22.97 27.46 -26.79
C GLN A 31 23.44 26.26 -27.67
N ILE A 32 22.50 25.44 -28.17
CA ILE A 32 21.95 25.37 -29.56
C ILE A 32 22.84 24.61 -30.57
N GLY A 33 22.27 23.56 -31.18
CA GLY A 33 22.76 22.92 -32.41
C GLY A 33 21.93 21.66 -32.77
N PRO A 34 21.38 21.52 -34.00
CA PRO A 34 20.45 20.44 -34.33
C PRO A 34 21.04 19.33 -35.22
N ILE A 35 20.22 18.28 -35.40
CA ILE A 35 20.19 17.24 -36.45
C ILE A 35 21.30 16.16 -36.43
N SER A 36 20.95 14.94 -35.99
CA SER A 36 20.85 13.74 -36.86
C SER A 36 20.80 12.42 -36.06
N ASN A 37 19.86 11.57 -36.50
CA ASN A 37 19.78 10.12 -36.38
C ASN A 37 20.64 9.41 -35.32
N TRP A 38 20.03 9.11 -34.17
CA TRP A 38 20.50 8.03 -33.31
C TRP A 38 19.46 6.93 -33.23
N ALA A 39 19.83 5.82 -33.88
CA ALA A 39 19.15 4.55 -33.89
C ALA A 39 18.62 4.16 -32.52
N ARG A 40 17.46 3.48 -32.56
CA ARG A 40 16.90 2.58 -31.56
C ARG A 40 17.99 1.90 -30.73
N ARG A 41 18.43 2.54 -29.64
CA ARG A 41 19.09 1.87 -28.53
C ARG A 41 17.99 1.29 -27.66
N GLN A 42 17.64 0.04 -27.93
CA GLN A 42 17.12 -0.82 -26.87
C GLN A 42 18.20 -0.82 -25.77
N SER A 43 18.02 0.01 -24.75
CA SER A 43 18.68 -0.24 -23.47
C SER A 43 18.00 -1.51 -22.94
N SER A 44 18.56 -2.67 -23.28
CA SER A 44 18.45 -3.84 -22.44
C SER A 44 19.07 -3.43 -21.10
N VAL A 45 18.24 -2.92 -20.21
CA VAL A 45 18.57 -2.85 -18.80
C VAL A 45 18.72 -4.31 -18.40
N ALA A 46 19.97 -4.77 -18.40
CA ALA A 46 20.32 -6.09 -17.92
C ALA A 46 19.79 -6.19 -16.49
N GLN A 47 18.81 -7.07 -16.30
CA GLN A 47 18.39 -7.46 -14.97
C GLN A 47 19.62 -8.10 -14.29
N PRO A 48 20.07 -7.64 -13.11
CA PRO A 48 21.09 -8.38 -12.39
C PRO A 48 20.54 -9.78 -12.11
N SER A 49 21.26 -10.79 -12.59
CA SER A 49 20.93 -12.19 -12.38
C SER A 49 20.87 -12.45 -10.88
N LEU A 50 19.68 -12.77 -10.38
CA LEU A 50 19.50 -13.20 -9.01
C LEU A 50 20.31 -14.49 -8.79
N HIS A 51 21.20 -14.41 -7.80
CA HIS A 51 22.02 -15.48 -7.21
C HIS A 51 23.22 -15.96 -8.02
N THR A 52 24.37 -15.32 -7.77
CA THR A 52 25.67 -15.99 -7.82
C THR A 52 25.59 -17.26 -6.97
N ALA A 53 25.75 -18.42 -7.59
CA ALA A 53 25.80 -19.71 -6.92
C ALA A 53 26.94 -19.69 -5.88
N GLN A 54 26.60 -19.53 -4.61
CA GLN A 54 27.55 -19.66 -3.53
C GLN A 54 27.92 -21.13 -3.37
N LYS A 55 29.23 -21.42 -3.45
CA LYS A 55 29.82 -22.76 -3.30
C LYS A 55 29.39 -23.37 -1.95
N PRO A 56 28.82 -24.60 -1.91
CA PRO A 56 28.36 -25.19 -0.67
C PRO A 56 29.56 -25.45 0.26
N ARG A 57 29.47 -24.96 1.51
CA ARG A 57 30.44 -25.25 2.56
C ARG A 57 30.29 -26.70 2.99
N LYS A 58 31.41 -27.41 3.12
CA LYS A 58 31.47 -28.84 3.45
C LYS A 58 31.06 -29.05 4.92
N GLY A 59 29.87 -29.59 5.12
CA GLY A 59 29.20 -29.79 6.41
C GLY A 59 27.70 -29.89 6.16
N GLU A 60 27.25 -31.04 5.65
CA GLU A 60 25.87 -31.25 5.21
C GLU A 60 24.89 -31.13 6.39
N HIS A 61 24.06 -30.08 6.36
CA HIS A 61 22.88 -30.04 7.20
C HIS A 61 21.85 -31.02 6.63
N LYS A 62 21.57 -32.10 7.38
CA LYS A 62 20.64 -33.19 7.03
C LYS A 62 19.17 -32.75 6.90
N TRP A 63 18.88 -31.47 7.17
CA TRP A 63 17.54 -30.89 7.23
C TRP A 63 17.53 -29.52 6.56
N ALA A 64 16.45 -29.23 5.83
CA ALA A 64 16.20 -27.92 5.21
C ALA A 64 15.03 -27.23 5.92
N ALA A 65 15.16 -25.94 6.19
CA ALA A 65 14.08 -25.15 6.78
C ALA A 65 13.05 -24.76 5.72
N VAL A 66 11.77 -24.97 6.02
CA VAL A 66 10.63 -24.50 5.24
C VAL A 66 9.88 -23.48 6.08
N VAL A 67 9.81 -22.23 5.61
CA VAL A 67 9.23 -21.11 6.35
C VAL A 67 8.04 -20.55 5.58
N GLY A 68 6.90 -20.44 6.24
CA GLY A 68 5.72 -19.70 5.76
C GLY A 68 5.53 -18.42 6.57
N LEU A 69 5.05 -17.36 5.93
CA LEU A 69 4.75 -16.09 6.59
C LEU A 69 3.25 -15.78 6.46
N GLU A 70 2.66 -15.32 7.55
CA GLU A 70 1.31 -14.76 7.59
C GLU A 70 1.41 -13.29 7.99
N ILE A 71 0.95 -12.40 7.11
CA ILE A 71 1.10 -10.95 7.28
C ILE A 71 -0.28 -10.33 7.30
N HIS A 72 -0.62 -9.65 8.40
CA HIS A 72 -1.86 -8.87 8.54
C HIS A 72 -1.52 -7.40 8.42
N ALA A 73 -2.12 -6.71 7.45
CA ALA A 73 -1.91 -5.29 7.21
C ALA A 73 -3.22 -4.51 7.38
N GLN A 74 -3.19 -3.43 8.16
CA GLN A 74 -4.35 -2.58 8.38
C GLN A 74 -4.58 -1.66 7.17
N ILE A 75 -5.79 -1.69 6.62
CA ILE A 75 -6.18 -0.78 5.54
C ILE A 75 -6.40 0.62 6.12
N SER A 76 -5.79 1.63 5.48
CA SER A 76 -6.02 3.04 5.81
C SER A 76 -7.39 3.49 5.28
N SER A 77 -8.43 3.41 6.10
CA SER A 77 -9.78 3.89 5.83
C SER A 77 -10.30 4.77 6.95
N ASN A 78 -11.28 5.64 6.66
CA ASN A 78 -11.88 6.51 7.68
C ASN A 78 -12.83 5.75 8.60
N SER A 79 -13.47 4.69 8.10
CA SER A 79 -14.42 3.85 8.84
C SER A 79 -14.02 2.37 8.78
N LYS A 80 -14.57 1.57 9.70
CA LYS A 80 -14.32 0.12 9.81
C LYS A 80 -14.88 -0.65 8.60
N LEU A 81 -14.55 -1.95 8.53
CA LEU A 81 -14.90 -2.82 7.39
C LEU A 81 -16.41 -3.08 7.26
N PHE A 82 -17.09 -3.29 8.39
CA PHE A 82 -18.51 -3.67 8.43
C PHE A 82 -19.40 -2.67 9.19
N SER A 83 -18.82 -1.60 9.72
CA SER A 83 -19.52 -0.60 10.52
C SER A 83 -19.07 0.81 10.18
N GLY A 84 -19.93 1.79 10.46
CA GLY A 84 -19.66 3.21 10.23
C GLY A 84 -18.76 3.87 11.27
N ALA A 85 -18.30 3.13 12.29
CA ALA A 85 -17.43 3.68 13.32
C ALA A 85 -16.07 4.10 12.72
N GLN A 86 -15.51 5.18 13.26
CA GLN A 86 -14.25 5.73 12.77
C GLN A 86 -13.07 4.80 13.12
N VAL A 87 -12.05 4.81 12.26
CA VAL A 87 -10.75 4.19 12.53
C VAL A 87 -9.77 5.32 12.85
N CYS A 88 -9.29 5.36 14.09
CA CYS A 88 -8.27 6.31 14.53
C CYS A 88 -7.31 5.61 15.49
N PHE A 89 -6.03 5.90 15.35
CA PHE A 89 -5.01 5.40 16.27
C PHE A 89 -5.07 6.16 17.59
N ALA A 90 -4.78 5.47 18.71
CA ALA A 90 -4.70 6.06 20.05
C ALA A 90 -5.97 6.78 20.55
N ALA A 91 -7.16 6.35 20.10
CA ALA A 91 -8.41 6.83 20.67
C ALA A 91 -8.64 6.25 22.09
N PRO A 92 -9.43 6.92 22.96
CA PRO A 92 -9.78 6.40 24.27
C PRO A 92 -10.47 5.02 24.18
N PRO A 93 -10.33 4.17 25.21
CA PRO A 93 -10.96 2.85 25.23
C PRO A 93 -12.47 2.91 24.96
N ASN A 94 -12.96 2.04 24.08
CA ASN A 94 -14.38 1.91 23.72
C ASN A 94 -15.06 3.20 23.20
N SER A 95 -14.30 4.22 22.79
CA SER A 95 -14.85 5.48 22.25
C SER A 95 -15.26 5.40 20.78
N LEU A 96 -14.62 4.53 20.00
CA LEU A 96 -14.86 4.36 18.56
C LEU A 96 -15.59 3.05 18.29
N VAL A 97 -16.77 2.88 18.89
CA VAL A 97 -17.55 1.63 18.85
C VAL A 97 -18.97 1.94 18.37
N SER A 98 -19.45 1.18 17.39
CA SER A 98 -20.84 1.18 16.96
C SER A 98 -21.61 -0.01 17.57
N TYR A 99 -22.93 0.00 17.48
CA TYR A 99 -23.76 -1.12 17.95
C TYR A 99 -23.39 -2.47 17.32
N PHE A 100 -22.97 -2.46 16.05
CA PHE A 100 -22.49 -3.66 15.36
C PHE A 100 -21.14 -4.15 15.92
N ASP A 101 -20.24 -3.25 16.28
CA ASP A 101 -18.94 -3.61 16.85
C ASP A 101 -19.07 -4.19 18.26
N ALA A 102 -20.09 -3.75 19.00
CA ALA A 102 -20.48 -4.32 20.30
C ALA A 102 -21.33 -5.59 20.18
N SER A 103 -21.60 -6.07 18.96
CA SER A 103 -22.43 -7.25 18.69
C SER A 103 -23.82 -7.20 19.32
N LEU A 104 -24.46 -6.02 19.35
CA LEU A 104 -25.83 -5.94 19.85
C LEU A 104 -26.79 -6.71 18.92
N PRO A 105 -27.79 -7.41 19.49
CA PRO A 105 -28.73 -8.19 18.71
C PRO A 105 -29.51 -7.32 17.72
N GLY A 106 -29.74 -7.83 16.51
CA GLY A 106 -30.46 -7.11 15.46
C GLY A 106 -29.58 -6.19 14.59
N THR A 107 -28.27 -6.12 14.84
CA THR A 107 -27.35 -5.36 13.98
C THR A 107 -26.90 -6.18 12.77
N LEU A 108 -26.71 -5.51 11.63
CA LEU A 108 -26.30 -6.13 10.36
C LEU A 108 -24.99 -5.53 9.84
N PRO A 109 -24.10 -6.33 9.22
CA PRO A 109 -22.85 -5.83 8.65
C PRO A 109 -23.09 -5.04 7.37
N VAL A 110 -22.42 -3.90 7.21
CA VAL A 110 -22.44 -3.09 5.99
C VAL A 110 -21.02 -2.97 5.45
N LEU A 111 -20.76 -3.56 4.28
CA LEU A 111 -19.42 -3.63 3.71
C LEU A 111 -18.91 -2.26 3.23
N ASN A 112 -17.69 -1.92 3.65
CA ASN A 112 -17.02 -0.70 3.24
C ASN A 112 -16.37 -0.83 1.85
N ARG A 113 -16.88 -0.05 0.89
CA ARG A 113 -16.37 -0.02 -0.49
C ARG A 113 -14.88 0.34 -0.59
N ARG A 114 -14.40 1.29 0.20
CA ARG A 114 -12.98 1.73 0.14
C ARG A 114 -12.03 0.63 0.60
N CYS A 115 -12.42 -0.16 1.59
CA CYS A 115 -11.65 -1.30 2.03
C CYS A 115 -11.52 -2.36 0.93
N VAL A 116 -12.60 -2.62 0.18
CA VAL A 116 -12.58 -3.57 -0.95
C VAL A 116 -11.69 -3.04 -2.08
N GLU A 117 -11.81 -1.77 -2.44
CA GLU A 117 -10.96 -1.13 -3.47
C GLU A 117 -9.47 -1.24 -3.10
N ALA A 118 -9.12 -0.95 -1.84
CA ALA A 118 -7.75 -1.08 -1.34
C ALA A 118 -7.23 -2.51 -1.37
N ALA A 119 -8.06 -3.49 -1.00
CA ALA A 119 -7.70 -4.91 -1.05
C ALA A 119 -7.45 -5.39 -2.50
N VAL A 120 -8.28 -4.98 -3.45
CA VAL A 120 -8.09 -5.30 -4.88
C VAL A 120 -6.82 -4.64 -5.42
N MET A 121 -6.59 -3.36 -5.08
CA MET A 121 -5.34 -2.67 -5.47
C MET A 121 -4.10 -3.38 -4.91
N ALA A 122 -4.13 -3.80 -3.65
CA ALA A 122 -3.04 -4.56 -3.05
C ALA A 122 -2.81 -5.90 -3.76
N GLY A 123 -3.86 -6.65 -4.08
CA GLY A 123 -3.74 -7.89 -4.83
C GLY A 123 -3.15 -7.70 -6.24
N LEU A 124 -3.54 -6.63 -6.94
CA LEU A 124 -2.95 -6.28 -8.24
C LEU A 124 -1.48 -5.87 -8.11
N ALA A 125 -1.13 -5.12 -7.06
CA ALA A 125 0.25 -4.70 -6.79
C ALA A 125 1.17 -5.89 -6.45
N LEU A 126 0.62 -6.96 -5.86
CA LEU A 126 1.30 -8.22 -5.56
C LEU A 126 1.23 -9.24 -6.71
N ASN A 127 0.78 -8.83 -7.90
CA ASN A 127 0.62 -9.69 -9.08
C ASN A 127 -0.28 -10.93 -8.85
N CYS A 128 -1.27 -10.83 -7.95
CA CYS A 128 -2.22 -11.91 -7.69
C CYS A 128 -3.32 -12.00 -8.78
N HIS A 129 -3.89 -13.19 -8.95
CA HIS A 129 -5.09 -13.39 -9.76
C HIS A 129 -6.35 -13.04 -8.95
N ILE A 130 -7.12 -12.04 -9.40
CA ILE A 130 -8.30 -11.57 -8.68
C ILE A 130 -9.57 -12.27 -9.19
N ASN A 131 -10.29 -12.92 -8.28
CA ASN A 131 -11.56 -13.57 -8.56
C ASN A 131 -12.68 -12.53 -8.76
N LYS A 132 -13.58 -12.77 -9.72
CA LYS A 132 -14.73 -11.89 -9.99
C LYS A 132 -15.83 -11.96 -8.93
N LYS A 133 -15.86 -13.04 -8.16
CA LYS A 133 -16.82 -13.30 -7.08
C LYS A 133 -16.05 -13.77 -5.85
N SER A 134 -16.34 -13.15 -4.72
CA SER A 134 -15.79 -13.53 -3.41
C SER A 134 -16.90 -13.37 -2.37
N LEU A 135 -16.90 -14.25 -1.37
CA LEU A 135 -17.89 -14.27 -0.30
C LEU A 135 -17.16 -14.07 1.03
N PHE A 136 -17.85 -13.48 2.01
CA PHE A 136 -17.35 -13.36 3.37
C PHE A 136 -17.93 -14.49 4.22
N ASP A 137 -17.05 -15.32 4.77
CA ASP A 137 -17.42 -16.40 5.68
C ASP A 137 -17.17 -16.01 7.14
N ARG A 138 -17.85 -16.72 8.06
CA ARG A 138 -17.69 -16.52 9.50
C ARG A 138 -16.66 -17.49 10.06
N LYS A 139 -15.64 -16.96 10.74
CA LYS A 139 -14.69 -17.74 11.54
C LYS A 139 -15.12 -17.71 12.99
N HIS A 140 -15.67 -18.81 13.49
CA HIS A 140 -16.22 -18.91 14.84
C HIS A 140 -15.17 -19.44 15.83
N TYR A 141 -14.89 -18.67 16.88
CA TYR A 141 -14.08 -19.07 18.02
C TYR A 141 -14.39 -18.12 19.18
N PHE A 142 -14.27 -18.64 20.41
CA PHE A 142 -14.56 -17.86 21.61
C PHE A 142 -13.31 -17.13 22.08
N TYR A 143 -13.36 -15.80 22.09
CA TYR A 143 -12.32 -14.96 22.69
C TYR A 143 -12.92 -13.63 23.15
N SER A 144 -12.35 -13.00 24.17
CA SER A 144 -12.97 -11.86 24.86
C SER A 144 -13.01 -10.56 24.05
N ASP A 145 -12.14 -10.42 23.06
CA ASP A 145 -12.06 -9.28 22.12
C ASP A 145 -12.93 -9.47 20.86
N LEU A 146 -13.53 -10.66 20.71
CA LEU A 146 -14.36 -11.06 19.58
C LEU A 146 -15.80 -11.22 20.06
N PRO A 147 -16.56 -10.12 20.13
CA PRO A 147 -17.88 -10.11 20.75
C PRO A 147 -18.93 -10.88 19.95
N ARG A 148 -18.62 -11.37 18.74
CA ARG A 148 -19.61 -12.02 17.86
C ARG A 148 -19.49 -13.54 17.97
N VAL A 149 -20.47 -14.15 18.63
CA VAL A 149 -20.63 -15.61 18.69
C VAL A 149 -22.09 -15.98 18.41
N SER A 150 -22.41 -16.11 17.12
CA SER A 150 -23.61 -16.78 16.59
C SER A 150 -23.48 -17.02 15.10
#